data_AF-A0A1N7QYS6-F1
#
_entry.id   AF-A0A1N7QYS6-F1
#
_cell.length_a   1.000
_cell.length_b   1.000
_cell.length_c   1.000
_cell.angle_alpha   90.00
_cell.angle_beta   90.00
_cell.angle_gamma   90.00
#
_symmetry.space_group_name_H-M   'P 1'
#
loop_
_entity.id
_entity.type
_entity.pdbx_description
1 polymer ?
#
loop_
_entity_poly.entity_id
_entity_poly.type
_entity_poly.pdbx_seq_one_letter_code
_entity_poly.pdbx_strand_id
1 'polypeptide(L)'
;MKQALILVVALLAGCTNADDATRALKAAGYTDIQITGYRWFGCSKDDSIHTGFIATGRDGSKVTGIVCGELFFKGNTIRTD
;
A
#
# COMPACT_ATOMS: atom_id res chain seq x y z
N MET A 1 29.68 -14.99 7.37
CA MET A 1 28.91 -14.52 6.19
C MET A 1 27.51 -15.12 6.19
N LYS A 2 26.68 -14.90 7.21
CA LYS A 2 25.28 -15.42 7.25
C LYS A 2 24.27 -14.38 7.76
N GLN A 3 24.74 -13.27 8.33
CA GLN A 3 23.90 -12.26 8.98
C GLN A 3 23.54 -11.08 8.06
N ALA A 4 24.10 -11.01 6.85
CA ALA A 4 23.81 -9.92 5.91
C ALA A 4 22.45 -10.06 5.20
N LEU A 5 21.82 -11.25 5.19
CA LEU A 5 20.56 -11.47 4.49
C LEU A 5 19.33 -10.90 5.22
N ILE A 6 19.39 -10.74 6.54
CA ILE A 6 18.21 -10.32 7.34
C ILE A 6 17.92 -8.82 7.18
N LEU A 7 18.94 -8.01 6.90
CA LEU A 7 18.80 -6.56 6.71
C LEU A 7 18.07 -6.18 5.41
N VAL A 8 18.14 -7.00 4.36
CA VAL A 8 17.50 -6.71 3.07
C VAL A 8 15.98 -6.84 3.13
N VAL A 9 15.44 -7.77 3.93
CA VAL A 9 13.99 -7.96 4.07
C VAL A 9 13.33 -6.81 4.84
N ALA A 10 14.06 -6.20 5.79
CA ALA A 10 13.56 -5.03 6.53
C ALA A 10 13.55 -3.74 5.68
N LEU A 11 14.47 -3.62 4.70
CA LEU A 11 14.51 -2.49 3.77
C LEU A 11 13.32 -2.47 2.79
N LEU A 12 12.72 -3.63 2.51
CA LEU A 12 11.52 -3.76 1.67
C LEU A 12 10.23 -3.30 2.38
N ALA A 13 10.22 -3.29 3.72
CA ALA A 13 9.14 -2.68 4.49
C ALA A 13 9.18 -1.14 4.43
N GLY A 14 10.34 -0.54 4.12
CA GLY A 14 10.53 0.91 4.05
C GLY A 14 9.79 1.60 2.90
N CYS A 15 9.30 0.87 1.90
CA CYS A 15 8.47 1.40 0.80
C CYS A 15 6.97 1.13 1.00
N THR A 16 6.57 0.56 2.13
CA THR A 16 5.16 0.30 2.46
C THR A 16 4.76 1.22 3.61
N ASN A 17 3.81 2.12 3.36
CA ASN A 17 3.28 3.01 4.39
C ASN A 17 1.83 2.62 4.70
N ALA A 18 1.70 1.65 5.61
CA ALA A 18 0.41 1.06 5.97
C ALA A 18 -0.54 2.09 6.61
N ASP A 19 -0.02 3.02 7.40
CA ASP A 19 -0.83 4.03 8.10
C ASP A 19 -1.40 5.06 7.13
N ASP A 20 -0.58 5.59 6.21
CA ASP A 20 -1.03 6.52 5.18
C ASP A 20 -1.99 5.84 4.19
N ALA A 21 -1.71 4.59 3.80
CA ALA A 21 -2.60 3.80 2.96
C ALA A 21 -3.96 3.58 3.64
N THR A 22 -3.96 3.18 4.91
CA THR A 22 -5.19 2.98 5.68
C THR A 22 -5.97 4.28 5.82
N ARG A 23 -5.30 5.40 6.09
CA ARG A 23 -5.95 6.73 6.14
C ARG A 23 -6.57 7.12 4.81
N ALA A 24 -5.86 6.93 3.70
CA ALA A 24 -6.38 7.22 2.36
C ALA A 24 -7.60 6.35 2.03
N LEU A 25 -7.54 5.05 2.34
CA LEU A 25 -8.64 4.11 2.12
C LEU A 25 -9.86 4.47 2.97
N LYS A 26 -9.67 4.81 4.25
CA LYS A 26 -10.77 5.29 5.12
C LYS A 26 -11.38 6.59 4.58
N ALA A 27 -10.55 7.54 4.15
CA ALA A 27 -11.02 8.80 3.57
C ALA A 27 -11.82 8.59 2.27
N ALA A 28 -11.48 7.55 1.48
CA ALA A 28 -12.24 7.14 0.30
C ALA A 28 -13.55 6.39 0.62
N GLY A 29 -13.77 6.03 1.89
CA GLY A 29 -14.98 5.34 2.37
C GLY A 29 -14.89 3.82 2.32
N TYR A 30 -13.68 3.25 2.23
CA TYR A 30 -13.49 1.82 2.42
C TYR A 30 -13.55 1.44 3.90
N THR A 31 -14.07 0.25 4.16
CA THR A 31 -14.16 -0.35 5.51
C THR A 31 -13.51 -1.73 5.52
N ASP A 32 -13.31 -2.35 6.69
CA ASP A 32 -12.63 -3.65 6.83
C ASP A 32 -11.29 -3.73 6.06
N ILE A 33 -10.44 -2.72 6.28
CA ILE A 33 -9.17 -2.56 5.55
C ILE A 33 -8.12 -3.52 6.12
N GLN A 34 -7.61 -4.40 5.26
CA GLN A 34 -6.44 -5.23 5.48
C GLN A 34 -5.31 -4.82 4.54
N ILE A 35 -4.16 -4.48 5.10
CA ILE A 35 -2.95 -4.21 4.33
C ILE A 35 -2.25 -5.54 4.03
N THR A 36 -2.02 -5.83 2.76
CA THR A 36 -1.43 -7.11 2.30
C THR A 36 0.08 -7.05 2.09
N GLY A 37 0.68 -5.87 2.21
CA GLY A 37 2.13 -5.64 2.13
C GLY A 37 2.56 -4.90 0.87
N TYR A 38 3.83 -5.02 0.49
CA TYR A 38 4.38 -4.35 -0.68
C TYR A 38 3.96 -5.03 -1.99
N ARG A 39 3.43 -4.28 -2.95
CA ARG A 39 3.06 -4.77 -4.28
C ARG A 39 3.98 -4.16 -5.34
N TRP A 40 4.82 -4.97 -5.96
CA TRP A 40 5.80 -4.51 -6.97
C TRP A 40 5.20 -4.00 -8.28
N PHE A 41 3.93 -4.33 -8.55
CA PHE A 41 3.24 -4.03 -9.79
C PHE A 41 1.91 -3.35 -9.49
N GLY A 42 1.60 -2.28 -10.24
CA GLY A 42 0.34 -1.55 -10.16
C GLY A 42 0.50 -0.03 -9.99
N CYS A 43 1.63 0.44 -9.47
CA CYS A 43 1.97 1.88 -9.38
C CYS A 43 2.94 2.32 -10.48
N SER A 44 3.09 3.63 -10.66
CA SER A 44 4.11 4.17 -11.58
C SER A 44 5.51 3.91 -11.05
N LYS A 45 6.51 3.96 -11.93
CA LYS A 45 7.93 3.80 -11.53
C LYS A 45 8.40 4.91 -10.59
N ASP A 46 7.72 6.06 -10.62
CA ASP A 46 8.04 7.23 -9.80
C ASP A 46 7.40 7.19 -8.41
N ASP A 47 6.46 6.26 -8.17
CA ASP A 47 5.81 6.14 -6.86
C ASP A 47 6.74 5.45 -5.86
N SER A 48 6.84 6.00 -4.64
CA SER A 48 7.66 5.45 -3.55
C SER A 48 6.88 4.53 -2.61
N ILE A 49 5.55 4.64 -2.62
CA ILE A 49 4.61 3.87 -1.80
C ILE A 49 3.86 2.91 -2.71
N HIS A 50 3.96 1.62 -2.41
CA HIS A 50 3.28 0.56 -3.17
C HIS A 50 2.59 -0.41 -2.21
N THR A 51 1.57 0.07 -1.51
CA THR A 51 0.93 -0.68 -0.43
C THR A 51 -0.31 -1.40 -0.93
N GLY A 52 -0.27 -2.73 -0.99
CA GLY A 52 -1.42 -3.57 -1.32
C GLY A 52 -2.47 -3.55 -0.21
N PHE A 53 -3.74 -3.59 -0.60
CA PHE A 53 -4.86 -3.66 0.34
C PHE A 53 -5.98 -4.57 -0.14
N ILE A 54 -6.76 -5.04 0.82
CA ILE A 54 -8.07 -5.66 0.66
C ILE A 54 -9.01 -4.85 1.56
N ALA A 55 -10.13 -4.40 1.03
CA ALA A 55 -11.11 -3.66 1.81
C ALA A 55 -12.52 -3.93 1.29
N THR A 56 -13.53 -3.44 2.01
CA THR A 56 -14.93 -3.47 1.61
C THR A 56 -15.36 -2.09 1.13
N GLY A 57 -15.89 -2.02 -0.09
CA GLY A 57 -16.43 -0.82 -0.70
C GLY A 57 -17.72 -0.34 -0.02
N ARG A 58 -18.17 0.87 -0.37
CA ARG A 58 -19.44 1.43 0.15
C ARG A 58 -20.68 0.64 -0.26
N ASP A 59 -20.57 -0.14 -1.34
CA ASP A 59 -21.57 -1.05 -1.85
C ASP A 59 -21.55 -2.44 -1.17
N GLY A 60 -20.61 -2.67 -0.24
CA GLY A 60 -20.42 -3.97 0.41
C GLY A 60 -19.57 -4.95 -0.39
N SER A 61 -19.08 -4.56 -1.57
CA SER A 61 -18.22 -5.41 -2.39
C SER A 61 -16.81 -5.50 -1.82
N LYS A 62 -16.19 -6.67 -1.88
CA LYS A 62 -14.75 -6.80 -1.60
C LYS A 62 -13.96 -6.18 -2.73
N VAL A 63 -13.06 -5.27 -2.37
CA VAL A 63 -12.18 -4.54 -3.28
C VAL A 63 -10.75 -4.83 -2.91
N THR A 64 -9.96 -5.27 -3.88
CA THR A 64 -8.52 -5.43 -3.76
C THR A 64 -7.82 -4.38 -4.60
N GLY A 65 -6.62 -3.99 -4.18
CA GLY A 65 -5.87 -3.03 -4.95
C GLY A 65 -4.55 -2.65 -4.32
N ILE A 66 -4.04 -1.53 -4.78
CA ILE A 66 -2.77 -0.95 -4.38
C ILE A 66 -2.96 0.55 -4.15
N VAL A 67 -2.42 1.04 -3.04
CA VAL A 67 -2.27 2.46 -2.77
C VAL A 67 -0.89 2.89 -3.25
N CYS A 68 -0.90 3.73 -4.27
CA CYS A 68 0.27 4.35 -4.88
C CYS A 68 0.46 5.75 -4.32
N GLY A 69 1.69 6.13 -4.01
CA GLY A 69 1.97 7.49 -3.53
C GLY A 69 3.45 7.81 -3.46
N GLU A 70 3.77 9.06 -3.15
CA GLU A 70 5.13 9.53 -2.91
C GLU A 70 5.33 9.77 -1.41
N LEU A 71 6.50 9.44 -0.87
CA LEU A 71 6.76 9.41 0.58
C LEU A 71 6.64 10.78 1.29
N PHE A 72 6.64 11.91 0.54
CA PHE A 72 6.75 13.24 1.13
C PHE A 72 5.87 14.36 0.51
N PHE A 73 5.35 14.25 -0.72
CA PHE A 73 4.81 15.44 -1.42
C PHE A 73 3.56 15.29 -2.29
N LYS A 74 2.98 14.09 -2.47
CA LYS A 74 1.77 13.91 -3.31
C LYS A 74 0.70 13.08 -2.63
N GLY A 75 -0.56 13.41 -2.91
CA GLY A 75 -1.71 12.65 -2.47
C GLY A 75 -1.65 11.19 -2.95
N ASN A 76 -2.22 10.30 -2.14
CA ASN A 76 -2.24 8.88 -2.45
C ASN A 76 -3.29 8.56 -3.52
N THR A 77 -2.90 7.80 -4.54
CA THR A 77 -3.79 7.26 -5.57
C THR A 77 -4.18 5.83 -5.21
N ILE A 78 -5.48 5.57 -5.08
CA ILE A 78 -6.01 4.22 -4.88
C ILE A 78 -6.29 3.62 -6.26
N ARG A 79 -5.65 2.48 -6.58
CA ARG A 79 -5.91 1.70 -7.78
C ARG A 79 -6.47 0.35 -7.38
N THR A 80 -7.69 0.06 -7.81
CA THR A 80 -8.32 -1.25 -7.62
C THR A 80 -7.89 -2.18 -8.75
N ASP A 81 -7.80 -3.48 -8.46
CA ASP A 81 -7.61 -4.52 -9.49
C ASP A 81 -8.85 -4.66 -10.39
#